data_AF-Q5UWS0-F1
#
_entry.id   AF-Q5UWS0-F1
#
_cell.length_a   1.000
_cell.length_b   1.000
_cell.length_c   1.000
_cell.angle_alpha   90.00
_cell.angle_beta   90.00
_cell.angle_gamma   90.00
#
_symmetry.space_group_name_H-M   'P 1'
#
loop_
_entity.id
_entity.type
_entity.pdbx_description
1 polymer ?
#
loop_
_entity_poly.entity_id
_entity_poly.type
_entity_poly.pdbx_seq_one_letter_code
_entity_poly.pdbx_strand_id
1 'polypeptide(L)' 'MSERSCPDCDVLMEQTNVTAEGVGDLYIETERDGGILDRLGVGYQAPLSAYLCPECGFTQLYADLSE' A
#
# COMPACT_ATOMS: atom_id res chain seq x y z
N MET A 1 13.60 5.97 9.61
CA MET A 1 12.97 5.26 8.48
C MET A 1 13.26 3.79 8.70
N SER A 2 12.25 2.97 9.04
CA SER A 2 12.50 1.53 9.15
C SER A 2 12.88 1.01 7.76
N GLU A 3 14.08 0.45 7.65
CA GLU A 3 14.49 -0.34 6.49
C GLU A 3 13.50 -1.51 6.35
N ARG A 4 12.76 -1.55 5.25
CA ARG A 4 11.73 -2.56 5.00
C ARG A 4 12.37 -3.72 4.25
N SER A 5 12.43 -4.89 4.88
CA SER A 5 12.88 -6.12 4.23
C SER A 5 11.71 -6.89 3.62
N CYS A 6 12.01 -7.63 2.55
CA CYS A 6 11.08 -8.58 1.97
C CYS A 6 10.94 -9.80 2.91
N PRO A 7 9.72 -10.21 3.29
CA PRO A 7 9.54 -11.35 4.18
C PRO A 7 9.94 -12.70 3.55
N ASP A 8 9.99 -12.78 2.22
CA ASP A 8 10.30 -14.02 1.50
C ASP A 8 11.79 -14.14 1.11
N CYS A 9 12.43 -13.02 0.79
CA CYS A 9 13.82 -12.98 0.30
C CYS A 9 14.82 -12.41 1.32
N ASP A 10 14.35 -11.78 2.39
CA ASP A 10 15.16 -11.08 3.41
C ASP A 10 16.06 -9.95 2.84
N VAL A 11 15.72 -9.41 1.66
CA VAL A 11 16.43 -8.28 1.03
C VAL A 11 15.71 -6.95 1.27
N LEU A 12 16.45 -5.85 1.18
CA LEU A 12 15.88 -4.50 1.25
C LEU A 12 14.90 -4.27 0.09
N MET A 13 13.71 -3.75 0.40
CA MET A 13 12.72 -3.39 -0.61
C MET A 13 12.94 -1.96 -1.12
N GLU A 14 12.62 -1.75 -2.39
CA GLU A 14 12.75 -0.46 -3.07
C GLU A 14 11.42 0.30 -3.07
N GLN A 15 11.46 1.62 -2.86
CA GLN A 15 10.26 2.44 -2.96
C GLN A 15 9.78 2.51 -4.41
N THR A 16 8.49 2.34 -4.63
CA THR A 16 7.87 2.40 -5.95
C THR A 16 6.59 3.23 -5.93
N ASN A 17 6.07 3.53 -7.12
CA ASN A 17 4.79 4.20 -7.30
C ASN A 17 3.74 3.19 -7.74
N VAL A 18 2.53 3.31 -7.21
CA VAL A 18 1.36 2.60 -7.74
C VAL A 18 0.57 3.56 -8.59
N THR A 19 0.35 3.19 -9.85
CA THR A 19 -0.49 3.95 -10.77
C THR A 19 -1.60 3.05 -11.27
N ALA A 20 -2.78 3.62 -11.46
CA ALA A 20 -3.88 2.98 -12.18
C ALA A 20 -4.00 3.71 -13.53
N GLU A 21 -3.46 3.12 -14.59
CA GLU A 21 -3.54 3.72 -15.92
C GLU A 21 -4.93 3.45 -16.52
N GLY A 22 -5.64 4.51 -16.95
CA GLY A 22 -6.96 4.40 -17.60
C GLY A 22 -8.14 4.10 -16.66
N VAL A 23 -7.87 3.88 -15.38
CA VAL A 23 -8.86 3.78 -14.29
C VAL A 23 -8.69 5.05 -13.45
N GLY A 24 -9.75 5.53 -12.78
CA GLY A 24 -9.67 6.69 -11.89
C GLY A 24 -8.77 6.45 -10.67
N ASP A 25 -9.12 7.05 -9.54
CA ASP A 25 -8.32 6.87 -8.32
C ASP A 25 -8.23 5.39 -7.88
N LEU A 26 -7.05 4.96 -7.44
CA LEU A 26 -6.85 3.66 -6.81
C LEU A 26 -7.43 3.67 -5.39
N TYR A 27 -8.35 2.75 -5.10
CA TYR A 27 -8.90 2.55 -3.76
C TYR A 27 -8.74 1.10 -3.31
N ILE A 28 -8.62 0.88 -2.00
CA ILE A 28 -8.59 -0.46 -1.41
C ILE A 28 -10.03 -0.78 -0.97
N GLU A 29 -10.63 -1.82 -1.54
CA GLU A 29 -11.95 -2.27 -1.09
C GLU A 29 -11.80 -3.05 0.23
N THR A 30 -12.57 -2.64 1.23
CA THR A 30 -12.61 -3.24 2.56
C THR A 30 -14.04 -3.55 2.96
N GLU A 31 -14.25 -4.62 3.72
CA GLU A 31 -15.54 -4.88 4.36
C GLU A 31 -15.78 -3.83 5.46
N ARG A 32 -16.90 -3.10 5.34
CA ARG A 32 -17.22 -1.95 6.20
C ARG A 32 -17.90 -2.38 7.49
N ASP A 33 -17.10 -2.97 8.38
CA ASP A 33 -17.53 -3.29 9.75
C ASP A 33 -17.01 -2.28 10.79
N GLY A 34 -16.49 -1.15 10.32
CA GLY A 34 -15.98 -0.06 11.17
C GLY A 34 -14.46 -0.02 11.33
N GLY A 35 -13.97 1.02 12.00
CA GLY A 35 -12.58 1.14 12.41
C GLY A 35 -11.64 1.59 11.29
N ILE A 36 -10.40 1.08 11.32
CA ILE A 36 -9.32 1.51 10.41
C ILE A 36 -9.62 1.22 8.93
N LEU A 37 -10.46 0.23 8.66
CA LEU A 37 -10.82 -0.19 7.31
C LEU A 37 -11.77 0.79 6.60
N ASP A 38 -12.57 1.56 7.34
CA ASP A 38 -13.41 2.62 6.76
C ASP A 38 -12.59 3.76 6.15
N ARG A 39 -11.34 3.95 6.63
CA ARG A 39 -10.43 5.01 6.16
C ARG A 39 -9.70 4.67 4.86
N LEU A 40 -9.87 3.45 4.33
CA LEU A 40 -9.18 2.96 3.13
C LEU A 40 -10.11 2.77 1.92
N GLY A 41 -11.42 2.97 2.09
CA GLY A 41 -12.44 2.65 1.09
C GLY A 41 -12.82 3.79 0.12
N VAL A 42 -13.79 3.53 -0.76
CA VAL A 42 -14.28 4.44 -1.84
C VAL A 42 -14.66 5.86 -1.38
N GLY A 43 -14.91 6.09 -0.08
CA GLY A 43 -15.23 7.40 0.49
C GLY A 43 -14.05 8.16 1.10
N TYR A 44 -12.92 7.50 1.34
CA TYR A 44 -11.72 8.07 1.96
C TYR A 44 -10.47 7.50 1.29
N GLN A 45 -9.72 8.37 0.62
CA GLN A 45 -8.51 8.00 -0.08
C GLN A 45 -7.31 8.41 0.76
N ALA A 46 -6.75 7.47 1.52
CA ALA A 46 -5.46 7.66 2.17
C ALA A 46 -4.33 7.54 1.13
N PRO A 47 -3.35 8.45 1.10
CA PRO A 47 -2.15 8.27 0.29
C PRO A 47 -1.46 6.93 0.61
N LEU A 48 -1.00 6.23 -0.42
CA LEU A 48 -0.28 4.97 -0.25
C LEU A 48 1.20 5.15 -0.57
N SER A 49 2.07 4.64 0.30
CA SER A 49 3.47 4.37 -0.02
C SER A 49 3.63 2.91 -0.41
N ALA A 50 4.32 2.64 -1.52
CA ALA A 50 4.56 1.28 -2.00
C ALA A 50 6.04 0.91 -1.96
N TYR A 51 6.30 -0.34 -1.64
CA TYR A 51 7.64 -0.94 -1.65
C TYR A 51 7.59 -2.28 -2.38
N LEU A 52 8.55 -2.49 -3.28
CA LEU A 52 8.66 -3.69 -4.11
C LEU A 52 9.97 -4.43 -3.78
N CYS A 53 9.90 -5.74 -3.64
CA CYS A 53 11.10 -6.57 -3.60
C CYS A 53 11.70 -6.70 -5.01
N PRO A 54 12.97 -6.32 -5.22
CA PRO A 54 13.59 -6.37 -6.54
C PRO A 54 13.88 -7.82 -7.02
N GLU A 55 13.82 -8.81 -6.13
CA GLU A 55 14.12 -10.20 -6.48
C GLU A 55 12.88 -11.02 -6.81
N CYS A 56 11.84 -10.96 -5.96
CA CYS A 56 10.64 -11.81 -6.10
C CYS A 56 9.37 -11.05 -6.50
N GLY A 57 9.40 -9.71 -6.51
CA GLY A 57 8.25 -8.89 -6.86
C GLY A 57 7.18 -8.74 -5.77
N PHE A 58 7.42 -9.24 -4.55
CA PHE A 58 6.52 -9.00 -3.42
C PHE A 58 6.34 -7.50 -3.19
N THR A 59 5.09 -7.04 -3.11
CA THR A 59 4.76 -5.61 -2.96
C THR A 59 4.02 -5.36 -1.66
N GLN A 60 4.47 -4.37 -0.89
CA GLN A 60 3.81 -3.89 0.31
C GLN A 60 3.24 -2.49 0.08
N LEU A 61 1.99 -2.27 0.48
CA LEU A 61 1.32 -0.98 0.45
C LEU A 61 1.07 -0.50 1.88
N TYR A 62 1.46 0.73 2.16
CA TYR A 62 1.30 1.37 3.46
C TYR A 62 0.41 2.59 3.30
N ALA A 63 -0.73 2.59 3.96
CA ALA A 63 -1.60 3.75 3.99
C ALA A 63 -1.10 4.79 5.00
N ASP A 64 -1.05 6.04 4.57
CA ASP A 64 -0.82 7.18 5.44
C ASP A 64 -2.13 7.56 6.12
N LEU A 65 -2.38 6.91 7.25
CA LEU A 65 -3.52 7.15 8.11
C LEU A 65 -3.12 8.20 9.15
N SER A 66 -2.95 9.45 8.71
CA SER A 66 -2.86 10.59 9.63
C SER A 66 -4.07 10.55 10.59
N GLU A 67 -3.82 10.80 11.88
CA GLU A 67 -4.78 10.54 12.98
C GLU A 67 -6.15 11.19 12.79
#